data_AF-A0A7X8DME0-F1
#
_entry.id   AF-A0A7X8DME0-F1
#
_cell.length_a   1.000
_cell.length_b   1.000
_cell.length_c   1.000
_cell.angle_alpha   90.00
_cell.angle_beta   90.00
_cell.angle_gamma   90.00
#
_symmetry.space_group_name_H-M   'P 1'
#
loop_
_entity.id
_entity.type
_entity.pdbx_description
1 polymer ?
#
loop_
_entity_poly.entity_id
_entity_poly.type
_entity_poly.pdbx_seq_one_letter_code
_entity_poly.pdbx_strand_id
1 'polypeptide(L)'
;MLSNFIHIRTKIDNDIISINPNEIAGRFLLENEDINILKDLSSDACIENLALVDGKHIAIENLKVGQTVEVKLYPYQLEDVAYYEDINELIKSSGQKYPTKHFYVFQSKFDSKSSTKPNEIDAYYLTTKLISFLTSLSNYQKGSELVFFQAKHLILDLKYNFKDIGDLKSVPELIDHISNSVDKEERQIIFLNELISTLNKIP
;
A
#
# COMPACT_ATOMS: atom_id res chain seq x y z
N MET A 1 8.76 17.20 0.71
CA MET A 1 9.35 16.18 -0.17
C MET A 1 8.30 15.34 -0.89
N LEU A 2 7.45 14.57 -0.18
CA LEU A 2 6.38 13.77 -0.81
C LEU A 2 5.49 14.54 -1.80
N SER A 3 5.07 15.77 -1.46
CA SER A 3 4.26 16.61 -2.34
C SER A 3 4.95 16.92 -3.67
N ASN A 4 6.25 17.26 -3.62
CA ASN A 4 7.09 17.53 -4.78
C ASN A 4 7.23 16.27 -5.64
N PHE A 5 7.44 15.12 -5.00
CA PHE A 5 7.53 13.83 -5.66
C PHE A 5 6.23 13.49 -6.41
N ILE A 6 5.08 13.60 -5.73
CA ILE A 6 3.75 13.35 -6.32
C ILE A 6 3.47 14.32 -7.47
N HIS A 7 3.86 15.59 -7.34
CA HIS A 7 3.70 16.60 -8.40
C HIS A 7 4.40 16.14 -9.69
N ILE A 8 5.70 15.84 -9.62
CA ILE A 8 6.46 15.40 -10.80
C ILE A 8 5.93 14.06 -11.33
N ARG A 9 5.63 13.10 -10.44
CA ARG A 9 5.03 11.82 -10.85
C ARG A 9 3.71 12.00 -11.60
N THR A 10 2.88 12.94 -11.17
CA THR A 10 1.61 13.27 -11.83
C THR A 10 1.84 13.86 -13.21
N LYS A 11 2.85 14.73 -13.38
CA LYS A 11 3.18 15.30 -14.70
C LYS A 11 3.68 14.23 -15.67
N ILE A 12 4.49 13.29 -15.19
CA ILE A 12 5.00 12.15 -15.95
C ILE A 12 3.88 11.21 -16.43
N ASP A 13 2.72 11.19 -15.76
CA ASP A 13 1.63 10.25 -16.05
C ASP A 13 1.12 10.32 -17.51
N ASN A 14 1.31 11.46 -18.17
CA ASN A 14 0.93 11.67 -19.57
C ASN A 14 1.91 11.05 -20.59
N ASP A 15 3.18 10.84 -20.22
CA ASP A 15 4.23 10.28 -21.08
C ASP A 15 5.20 9.42 -20.25
N ILE A 16 4.67 8.28 -19.78
CA ILE A 16 5.41 7.31 -18.97
C ILE A 16 6.32 6.47 -19.86
N ILE A 17 7.59 6.37 -19.49
CA ILE A 17 8.55 5.47 -20.14
C ILE A 17 8.58 4.12 -19.42
N SER A 18 8.67 4.12 -18.10
CA SER A 18 8.69 2.90 -17.29
C SER A 18 8.28 3.13 -15.85
N ILE A 19 7.63 2.13 -15.25
CA ILE A 19 7.33 2.08 -13.82
C ILE A 19 7.92 0.78 -13.26
N ASN A 20 8.89 0.91 -12.38
CA ASN A 20 9.47 -0.17 -11.59
C ASN A 20 9.39 0.19 -10.10
N PRO A 21 9.40 -0.78 -9.17
CA PRO A 21 9.26 -0.52 -7.73
C PRO A 21 10.24 0.51 -7.16
N ASN A 22 11.42 0.65 -7.76
CA ASN A 22 12.47 1.55 -7.29
C ASN A 22 12.77 2.71 -8.26
N GLU A 23 12.19 2.71 -9.45
CA GLU A 23 12.50 3.72 -10.47
C GLU A 23 11.27 3.96 -11.35
N ILE A 24 10.84 5.21 -11.43
CA ILE A 24 9.77 5.64 -12.34
C ILE A 24 10.37 6.65 -13.30
N ALA A 25 10.29 6.38 -14.59
CA ALA A 25 10.85 7.23 -15.62
C ALA A 25 9.73 7.74 -16.55
N GLY A 26 9.83 9.00 -16.93
CA GLY A 26 9.01 9.52 -18.02
C GLY A 26 9.25 10.99 -18.27
N ARG A 27 8.40 11.55 -19.12
CA ARG A 27 8.60 12.87 -19.71
C ARG A 27 7.46 13.81 -19.40
N PHE A 28 7.79 15.09 -19.32
CA PHE A 28 6.79 16.14 -19.18
C PHE A 28 7.32 17.49 -19.65
N LEU A 29 6.39 18.41 -19.92
CA LEU A 29 6.69 19.79 -20.26
C LEU A 29 6.98 20.61 -18.98
N LEU A 30 8.15 21.23 -18.92
CA LEU A 30 8.56 22.08 -17.81
C LEU A 30 7.76 23.38 -17.72
N GLU A 31 7.27 23.65 -16.52
CA GLU A 31 6.65 24.90 -16.09
C GLU A 31 7.52 25.60 -15.03
N ASN A 32 7.17 26.84 -14.69
CA ASN A 32 7.98 27.68 -13.79
C ASN A 32 8.26 27.04 -12.43
N GLU A 33 7.26 26.39 -11.84
CA GLU A 33 7.37 25.80 -10.50
C GLU A 33 8.20 24.51 -10.48
N ASP A 34 8.20 23.77 -11.59
CA ASP A 34 8.86 22.46 -11.67
C ASP A 34 10.36 22.54 -11.44
N ILE A 35 11.02 23.62 -11.90
CA ILE A 35 12.47 23.75 -11.78
C ILE A 35 12.89 23.75 -10.30
N ASN A 36 12.15 24.45 -9.44
CA ASN A 36 12.43 24.46 -8.00
C ASN A 36 12.11 23.10 -7.37
N ILE A 37 11.00 22.48 -7.77
CA ILE A 37 10.59 21.15 -7.32
C ILE A 37 11.66 20.09 -7.68
N LEU A 38 12.22 20.15 -8.88
CA LEU A 38 13.29 19.26 -9.34
C LEU A 38 14.59 19.51 -8.55
N LYS A 39 14.93 20.77 -8.25
CA LYS A 39 16.10 21.08 -7.39
C LYS A 39 15.96 20.49 -5.99
N ASP A 40 14.78 20.63 -5.40
CA ASP A 40 14.48 20.06 -4.07
C ASP A 40 14.58 18.53 -4.11
N LEU A 41 13.95 17.88 -5.09
CA LEU A 41 14.00 16.43 -5.24
C LEU A 41 15.42 15.91 -5.51
N SER A 42 16.22 16.64 -6.29
CA SER A 42 17.60 16.26 -6.57
C SER A 42 18.49 16.39 -5.34
N SER A 43 18.24 17.39 -4.48
CA SER A 43 19.00 17.59 -3.24
C SER A 43 18.81 16.44 -2.27
N ASP A 44 17.62 15.84 -2.26
CA ASP A 44 17.27 14.68 -1.44
C ASP A 44 17.47 13.34 -2.20
N ALA A 45 18.23 13.35 -3.30
CA ALA A 45 18.52 12.17 -4.14
C ALA A 45 17.29 11.42 -4.69
N CYS A 46 16.09 11.99 -4.60
CA CYS A 46 14.86 11.44 -5.16
C CYS A 46 14.85 11.46 -6.70
N ILE A 47 15.73 12.26 -7.30
CA ILE A 47 16.08 12.26 -8.74
C ILE A 47 17.58 12.52 -8.90
N GLU A 48 18.11 12.29 -10.10
CA GLU A 48 19.45 12.73 -10.46
C GLU A 48 19.53 14.26 -10.62
N ASN A 49 20.74 14.83 -10.49
CA ASN A 49 20.97 16.26 -10.73
C ASN A 49 21.00 16.65 -12.22
N LEU A 50 20.78 15.67 -13.10
CA LEU A 50 20.72 15.81 -14.55
C LEU A 50 19.34 15.34 -15.04
N ALA A 51 18.79 16.03 -16.04
CA ALA A 51 17.61 15.60 -16.78
C ALA A 51 17.97 15.42 -18.27
N LEU A 52 17.28 14.54 -18.98
CA LEU A 52 17.47 14.38 -20.42
C LEU A 52 16.58 15.37 -21.16
N VAL A 53 17.17 16.14 -22.08
CA VAL A 53 16.45 17.05 -22.98
C VAL A 53 16.99 16.82 -24.39
N ASP A 54 16.11 16.42 -25.31
CA ASP A 54 16.47 16.10 -26.70
C ASP A 54 17.69 15.14 -26.80
N GLY A 55 17.75 14.15 -25.91
CA GLY A 55 18.83 13.15 -25.86
C GLY A 55 20.14 13.63 -25.21
N LYS A 56 20.18 14.83 -24.63
CA LYS A 56 21.35 15.37 -23.92
C LYS A 56 21.06 15.54 -22.44
N HIS A 57 22.04 15.18 -21.60
CA HIS A 57 21.95 15.43 -20.17
C HIS A 57 22.21 16.92 -19.89
N ILE A 58 21.24 17.57 -19.25
CA ILE A 58 21.30 18.97 -18.84
C ILE A 58 21.16 19.01 -17.32
N ALA A 59 22.04 19.74 -16.64
CA ALA A 59 21.92 19.98 -15.20
C ALA A 59 20.63 20.71 -14.87
N ILE A 60 19.96 20.32 -13.79
CA ILE A 60 18.65 20.87 -13.40
C ILE A 60 18.68 22.41 -13.30
N GLU A 61 19.79 22.98 -12.83
CA GLU A 61 19.98 24.44 -12.72
C GLU A 61 19.94 25.19 -14.06
N ASN A 62 20.19 24.50 -15.18
CA ASN A 62 20.26 25.06 -16.53
C ASN A 62 19.00 24.78 -17.36
N LEU A 63 17.99 24.13 -16.77
CA LEU A 63 16.71 23.86 -17.42
C LEU A 63 15.93 25.16 -17.67
N LYS A 64 15.15 25.14 -18.75
CA LYS A 64 14.32 26.27 -19.18
C LYS A 64 12.86 25.83 -19.33
N VAL A 65 11.97 26.73 -18.97
CA VAL A 65 10.52 26.56 -19.12
C VAL A 65 10.17 26.31 -20.58
N GLY A 66 9.21 25.43 -20.82
CA GLY A 66 8.79 25.02 -22.16
C GLY A 66 9.63 23.91 -22.80
N GLN A 67 10.67 23.42 -22.11
CA GLN A 67 11.40 22.23 -22.54
C GLN A 67 10.64 20.96 -22.12
N THR A 68 10.63 19.94 -22.97
CA THR A 68 10.24 18.59 -22.55
C THR A 68 11.45 17.92 -21.93
N VAL A 69 11.29 17.43 -20.70
CA VAL A 69 12.38 16.78 -19.96
C VAL A 69 12.01 15.35 -19.62
N GLU A 70 13.01 14.47 -19.65
CA GLU A 70 12.92 13.14 -19.09
C GLU A 70 13.61 13.12 -17.72
N VAL A 71 12.93 12.57 -16.73
CA VAL A 71 13.47 12.39 -15.38
C VAL A 71 13.20 10.98 -14.87
N LYS A 72 14.01 10.57 -13.91
CA LYS A 72 13.84 9.33 -13.14
C LYS A 72 13.57 9.68 -11.70
N LEU A 73 12.44 9.23 -11.18
CA LEU A 73 12.05 9.30 -9.78
C LEU A 73 12.48 8.02 -9.06
N TYR A 74 13.01 8.17 -7.87
CA TYR A 74 13.47 7.08 -7.00
C TYR A 74 12.62 7.04 -5.71
N PRO A 75 11.47 6.33 -5.70
CA PRO A 75 10.57 6.28 -4.53
C PRO A 75 11.24 5.87 -3.23
N TYR A 76 12.24 4.98 -3.30
CA TYR A 76 12.94 4.45 -2.14
C TYR A 76 13.81 5.48 -1.40
N GLN A 77 14.03 6.66 -2.00
CA GLN A 77 14.78 7.77 -1.39
C GLN A 77 13.89 8.69 -0.55
N LEU A 78 12.56 8.51 -0.60
CA LEU A 78 11.66 9.28 0.26
C LEU A 78 11.88 8.91 1.73
N GLU A 79 12.45 9.84 2.48
CA GLU A 79 12.62 9.68 3.93
C GLU A 79 11.27 9.73 4.65
N ASP A 80 11.11 8.85 5.65
CA ASP A 80 9.96 8.78 6.57
C ASP A 80 8.57 8.57 5.93
N VAL A 81 8.50 8.27 4.63
CA VAL A 81 7.25 7.92 3.96
C VAL A 81 7.45 6.78 2.96
N ALA A 82 6.57 5.78 3.00
CA ALA A 82 6.52 4.74 1.98
C ALA A 82 5.65 5.21 0.79
N TYR A 83 6.10 4.93 -0.42
CA TYR A 83 5.36 5.22 -1.64
C TYR A 83 4.99 3.92 -2.34
N TYR A 84 3.76 3.84 -2.82
CA TYR A 84 3.25 2.73 -3.62
C TYR A 84 2.54 3.30 -4.86
N GLU A 85 2.78 2.71 -6.02
CA GLU A 85 2.06 3.06 -7.25
C GLU A 85 0.59 2.67 -7.13
N ASP A 86 0.32 1.46 -6.63
CA ASP A 86 -1.02 0.91 -6.50
C ASP A 86 -1.22 0.09 -5.22
N ILE A 87 -2.46 -0.36 -5.02
CA ILE A 87 -2.80 -1.19 -3.86
C ILE A 87 -2.17 -2.58 -3.90
N ASN A 88 -1.86 -3.14 -5.07
CA ASN A 88 -1.21 -4.44 -5.17
C ASN A 88 0.23 -4.35 -4.65
N GLU A 89 0.94 -3.26 -4.97
CA GLU A 89 2.28 -2.99 -4.46
C GLU A 89 2.26 -2.79 -2.94
N LEU A 90 1.26 -2.08 -2.41
CA LEU A 90 1.03 -1.95 -0.98
C LEU A 90 0.85 -3.33 -0.30
N ILE A 91 -0.05 -4.18 -0.82
CA ILE A 91 -0.30 -5.53 -0.28
C ILE A 91 0.93 -6.40 -0.40
N LYS A 92 1.64 -6.36 -1.54
CA LYS A 92 2.86 -7.15 -1.75
C LYS A 92 3.97 -6.78 -0.77
N SER A 93 4.11 -5.49 -0.47
CA SER A 93 5.17 -4.97 0.40
C SER A 93 4.84 -5.15 1.89
N SER A 94 3.55 -5.03 2.25
CA SER A 94 3.11 -5.01 3.66
C SER A 94 2.47 -6.33 4.11
N GLY A 95 2.11 -7.19 3.15
CA GLY A 95 1.50 -8.49 3.36
C GLY A 95 0.24 -8.39 4.21
N GLN A 96 0.29 -9.07 5.36
CA GLN A 96 -0.83 -9.24 6.29
C GLN A 96 -0.95 -8.10 7.31
N LYS A 97 -0.07 -7.09 7.24
CA LYS A 97 -0.01 -6.00 8.23
C LYS A 97 -0.26 -4.67 7.55
N TYR A 98 -1.23 -3.91 8.06
CA TYR A 98 -1.41 -2.54 7.62
C TYR A 98 -0.19 -1.70 8.03
N PRO A 99 0.39 -0.87 7.13
CA PRO A 99 1.55 -0.05 7.48
C PRO A 99 1.25 0.87 8.67
N THR A 100 2.20 0.94 9.60
CA THR A 100 2.13 1.86 10.76
C THR A 100 2.83 3.19 10.49
N LYS A 101 3.80 3.20 9.57
CA LYS A 101 4.47 4.42 9.10
C LYS A 101 3.60 5.16 8.09
N HIS A 102 3.90 6.45 7.88
CA HIS A 102 3.26 7.26 6.84
C HIS A 102 3.48 6.60 5.47
N PHE A 103 2.43 6.51 4.66
CA PHE A 103 2.53 6.05 3.28
C PHE A 103 1.57 6.76 2.34
N TYR A 104 1.86 6.66 1.05
CA TYR A 104 1.04 7.20 -0.04
C TYR A 104 0.79 6.13 -1.12
N VAL A 105 -0.42 6.07 -1.65
CA VAL A 105 -0.80 5.22 -2.79
C VAL A 105 -1.25 6.10 -3.96
N PHE A 106 -0.50 6.07 -5.07
CA PHE A 106 -0.65 7.03 -6.16
C PHE A 106 -1.95 6.88 -6.95
N GLN A 107 -2.28 5.68 -7.42
CA GLN A 107 -3.53 5.45 -8.17
C GLN A 107 -4.78 5.85 -7.37
N SER A 108 -4.79 5.54 -6.06
CA SER A 108 -5.89 5.88 -5.15
C SER A 108 -5.86 7.33 -4.68
N LYS A 109 -4.80 8.08 -5.00
CA LYS A 109 -4.49 9.43 -4.47
C LYS A 109 -4.61 9.50 -2.95
N PHE A 110 -4.22 8.42 -2.27
CA PHE A 110 -4.45 8.26 -0.84
C PHE A 110 -3.18 8.53 -0.04
N ASP A 111 -3.25 9.53 0.84
CA ASP A 111 -2.26 9.75 1.90
C ASP A 111 -2.77 9.10 3.20
N SER A 112 -1.95 8.26 3.84
CA SER A 112 -2.32 7.57 5.08
C SER A 112 -2.61 8.49 6.27
N LYS A 113 -2.22 9.76 6.20
CA LYS A 113 -2.57 10.81 7.18
C LYS A 113 -3.96 11.42 6.93
N SER A 114 -4.58 11.14 5.78
CA SER A 114 -5.95 11.56 5.48
C SER A 114 -6.95 10.89 6.45
N SER A 115 -7.99 11.64 6.83
CA SER A 115 -9.10 11.12 7.62
C SER A 115 -9.97 10.13 6.83
N THR A 116 -10.09 10.33 5.51
CA THR A 116 -10.96 9.53 4.65
C THR A 116 -10.16 8.53 3.84
N LYS A 117 -10.51 7.25 3.96
CA LYS A 117 -9.92 6.15 3.18
C LYS A 117 -10.79 5.87 1.94
N PRO A 118 -10.20 5.72 0.75
CA PRO A 118 -10.88 5.09 -0.38
C PRO A 118 -11.31 3.67 -0.04
N ASN A 119 -12.37 3.19 -0.70
CA ASN A 119 -12.98 1.89 -0.42
C ASN A 119 -11.97 0.73 -0.47
N GLU A 120 -11.08 0.72 -1.45
CA GLU A 120 -10.04 -0.30 -1.61
C GLU A 120 -9.03 -0.32 -0.45
N ILE A 121 -8.62 0.85 0.03
CA ILE A 121 -7.70 0.99 1.17
C ILE A 121 -8.40 0.57 2.46
N ASP A 122 -9.66 0.95 2.62
CA ASP A 122 -10.46 0.54 3.78
C ASP A 122 -10.68 -0.98 3.81
N ALA A 123 -10.98 -1.59 2.66
CA ALA A 123 -11.13 -3.03 2.55
C ALA A 123 -9.82 -3.78 2.88
N TYR A 124 -8.67 -3.27 2.43
CA TYR A 124 -7.36 -3.80 2.85
C TYR A 124 -7.14 -3.64 4.36
N TYR A 125 -7.43 -2.47 4.94
CA TYR A 125 -7.35 -2.25 6.38
C TYR A 125 -8.20 -3.26 7.16
N LEU A 126 -9.46 -3.43 6.77
CA LEU A 126 -10.38 -4.39 7.40
C LEU A 126 -9.92 -5.84 7.24
N THR A 127 -9.32 -6.19 6.10
CA THR A 127 -8.69 -7.50 5.89
C THR A 127 -7.59 -7.74 6.92
N THR A 128 -6.67 -6.78 7.10
CA THR A 128 -5.59 -6.94 8.10
C THR A 128 -6.11 -7.00 9.53
N LYS A 129 -7.24 -6.32 9.83
CA LYS A 129 -7.93 -6.44 11.13
C LYS A 129 -8.53 -7.82 11.34
N LEU A 130 -9.20 -8.37 10.33
CA LEU A 130 -9.73 -9.72 10.37
C LEU A 130 -8.60 -10.74 10.56
N ILE A 131 -7.51 -10.62 9.80
CA ILE A 131 -6.33 -11.48 9.95
C ILE A 131 -5.76 -11.39 11.37
N SER A 132 -5.55 -10.17 11.88
CA SER A 132 -5.07 -9.99 13.26
C SER A 132 -5.98 -10.63 14.29
N PHE A 133 -7.30 -10.55 14.09
CA PHE A 133 -8.29 -11.17 14.96
C PHE A 133 -8.21 -12.71 14.88
N LEU A 134 -8.21 -13.28 13.68
CA LEU A 134 -8.08 -14.72 13.47
C LEU A 134 -6.75 -15.26 14.04
N THR A 135 -5.65 -14.52 13.89
CA THR A 135 -4.36 -14.86 14.49
C THR A 135 -4.47 -14.91 16.02
N SER A 136 -5.17 -13.96 16.64
CA SER A 136 -5.38 -13.94 18.11
C SER A 136 -6.20 -15.12 18.63
N LEU A 137 -7.05 -15.71 17.78
CA LEU A 137 -7.85 -16.89 18.10
C LEU A 137 -7.20 -18.22 17.69
N SER A 138 -6.15 -18.17 16.86
CA SER A 138 -5.47 -19.36 16.38
C SER A 138 -4.71 -20.06 17.50
N ASN A 139 -4.58 -21.38 17.43
CA ASN A 139 -3.80 -22.13 18.41
C ASN A 139 -2.30 -21.87 18.23
N TYR A 140 -1.86 -21.75 16.97
CA TYR A 140 -0.53 -21.26 16.62
C TYR A 140 -0.47 -20.82 15.15
N GLN A 141 0.59 -20.08 14.82
CA GLN A 141 0.89 -19.63 13.47
C GLN A 141 2.17 -20.28 12.96
N LYS A 142 2.16 -20.77 11.70
CA LYS A 142 3.33 -21.31 11.02
C LYS A 142 3.55 -20.55 9.70
N GLY A 143 4.40 -19.53 9.75
CA GLY A 143 4.60 -18.67 8.57
C GLY A 143 3.33 -17.89 8.22
N SER A 144 2.79 -18.10 7.02
CA SER A 144 1.51 -17.52 6.58
C SER A 144 0.29 -18.37 6.91
N GLU A 145 0.45 -19.48 7.63
CA GLU A 145 -0.65 -20.38 7.97
C GLU A 145 -1.13 -20.18 9.41
N LEU A 146 -2.44 -20.09 9.60
CA LEU A 146 -3.08 -20.17 10.92
C LEU A 146 -3.63 -21.57 11.14
N VAL A 147 -3.35 -22.13 12.31
CA VAL A 147 -3.80 -23.47 12.66
C VAL A 147 -4.80 -23.40 13.82
N PHE A 148 -5.97 -24.00 13.58
CA PHE A 148 -7.05 -24.10 14.56
C PHE A 148 -7.32 -25.57 14.91
N PHE A 149 -7.34 -25.85 16.21
CA PHE A 149 -7.65 -27.13 16.81
C PHE A 149 -8.86 -26.97 17.73
N GLN A 150 -9.98 -27.50 17.27
CA GLN A 150 -11.16 -27.77 18.10
C GLN A 150 -11.50 -29.26 17.96
N ALA A 151 -12.79 -29.61 17.79
CA ALA A 151 -13.20 -30.97 17.44
C ALA A 151 -12.71 -31.41 16.04
N LYS A 152 -12.39 -30.45 15.16
CA LYS A 152 -11.78 -30.64 13.85
C LYS A 152 -10.58 -29.70 13.71
N HIS A 153 -9.74 -30.01 12.73
CA HIS A 153 -8.58 -29.21 12.37
C HIS A 153 -8.88 -28.34 11.14
N LEU A 154 -8.38 -27.11 11.14
CA LEU A 154 -8.39 -26.21 10.00
C LEU A 154 -7.00 -25.55 9.87
N ILE A 155 -6.45 -25.57 8.66
CA ILE A 155 -5.30 -24.74 8.28
C ILE A 155 -5.81 -23.68 7.32
N LEU A 156 -5.54 -22.41 7.63
CA LEU A 156 -5.89 -21.28 6.78
C LEU A 156 -4.61 -20.61 6.27
N ASP A 157 -4.35 -20.65 4.95
CA ASP A 157 -3.27 -19.87 4.33
C ASP A 157 -3.73 -18.41 4.18
N LEU A 158 -2.93 -17.48 4.71
CA LEU A 158 -3.17 -16.04 4.71
C LEU A 158 -2.51 -15.35 3.51
N LYS A 159 -2.23 -16.08 2.43
CA LYS A 159 -1.78 -15.48 1.17
C LYS A 159 -3.00 -14.98 0.40
N TYR A 160 -2.98 -13.71 0.05
CA TYR A 160 -4.01 -13.06 -0.73
C TYR A 160 -3.43 -11.94 -1.59
N ASN A 161 -4.18 -11.55 -2.61
CA ASN A 161 -3.93 -10.37 -3.44
C ASN A 161 -5.18 -9.46 -3.42
N PHE A 162 -5.13 -8.32 -4.12
CA PHE A 162 -6.23 -7.36 -4.12
C PHE A 162 -7.56 -7.96 -4.58
N LYS A 163 -7.57 -8.91 -5.53
CA LYS A 163 -8.79 -9.52 -6.06
C LYS A 163 -9.50 -10.40 -5.04
N ASP A 164 -8.80 -10.83 -4.00
CA ASP A 164 -9.35 -11.66 -2.92
C ASP A 164 -10.00 -10.80 -1.82
N ILE A 165 -9.80 -9.46 -1.87
CA ILE A 165 -10.35 -8.53 -0.88
C ILE A 165 -11.81 -8.22 -1.24
N GLY A 166 -12.73 -8.61 -0.36
CA GLY A 166 -14.17 -8.37 -0.48
C GLY A 166 -14.68 -7.17 0.31
N ASP A 167 -16.01 -6.98 0.31
CA ASP A 167 -16.67 -6.03 1.22
C ASP A 167 -16.64 -6.61 2.65
N LEU A 168 -15.85 -5.96 3.51
CA LEU A 168 -15.59 -6.39 4.88
C LEU A 168 -16.15 -5.43 5.93
N LYS A 169 -17.13 -4.59 5.57
CA LYS A 169 -17.71 -3.56 6.48
C LYS A 169 -18.19 -4.09 7.83
N SER A 170 -18.62 -5.36 7.90
CA SER A 170 -19.10 -5.99 9.14
C SER A 170 -17.98 -6.52 10.05
N VAL A 171 -16.71 -6.50 9.63
CA VAL A 171 -15.58 -6.98 10.43
C VAL A 171 -15.46 -6.29 11.80
N PRO A 172 -15.61 -4.95 11.93
CA PRO A 172 -15.54 -4.29 13.24
C PRO A 172 -16.63 -4.77 14.19
N GLU A 173 -17.87 -4.91 13.72
CA GLU A 173 -19.01 -5.40 14.51
C GLU A 173 -18.80 -6.84 14.94
N LEU A 174 -18.29 -7.70 14.05
CA LEU A 174 -17.95 -9.09 14.37
C LEU A 174 -16.90 -9.17 15.48
N ILE A 175 -15.81 -8.41 15.36
CA ILE A 175 -14.71 -8.41 16.34
C ILE A 175 -15.23 -7.94 17.70
N ASP A 176 -16.03 -6.87 17.73
CA ASP A 176 -16.60 -6.32 18.96
C ASP A 176 -17.56 -7.33 19.62
N HIS A 177 -18.46 -7.93 18.83
CA HIS A 177 -19.43 -8.92 19.28
C HIS A 177 -18.79 -10.14 19.95
N ILE A 178 -17.61 -10.56 19.48
CA ILE A 178 -16.89 -11.72 20.02
C ILE A 178 -15.97 -11.31 21.17
N SER A 179 -15.19 -10.24 21.02
CA SER A 179 -14.07 -9.95 21.91
C SER A 179 -14.45 -9.14 23.16
N ASN A 180 -15.50 -8.32 23.07
CA ASN A 180 -15.88 -7.36 24.12
C ASN A 180 -17.16 -7.75 24.87
N SER A 181 -17.63 -8.98 24.68
CA SER A 181 -18.81 -9.52 25.35
C SER A 181 -18.49 -10.07 26.75
N VAL A 182 -19.51 -10.13 27.62
CA VAL A 182 -19.37 -10.71 28.98
C VAL A 182 -19.07 -12.21 28.91
N ASP A 183 -19.58 -12.87 27.88
CA ASP A 183 -19.48 -14.29 27.54
C ASP A 183 -18.42 -14.56 26.45
N LYS A 184 -17.37 -13.71 26.35
CA LYS A 184 -16.37 -13.76 25.27
C LYS A 184 -15.75 -15.14 25.01
N GLU A 185 -15.46 -15.91 26.06
CA GLU A 185 -14.83 -17.23 25.91
C GLU A 185 -15.77 -18.20 25.20
N GLU A 186 -17.05 -18.22 25.59
CA GLU A 186 -18.08 -19.06 24.97
C GLU A 186 -18.30 -18.64 23.51
N ARG A 187 -18.39 -17.33 23.23
CA ARG A 187 -18.55 -16.82 21.87
C ARG A 187 -17.36 -17.13 20.96
N GLN A 188 -16.14 -17.05 21.47
CA GLN A 188 -14.95 -17.43 20.73
C GLN A 188 -14.97 -18.92 20.35
N ILE A 189 -15.38 -19.79 21.28
CA ILE A 189 -15.51 -21.23 21.02
C ILE A 189 -16.57 -21.50 19.94
N ILE A 190 -17.75 -20.86 20.05
CA ILE A 190 -18.84 -20.99 19.07
C ILE A 190 -18.36 -20.53 17.69
N PHE A 191 -17.76 -19.33 17.61
CA PHE A 191 -17.24 -18.78 16.37
C PHE A 191 -16.19 -19.68 15.72
N LEU A 192 -15.22 -20.20 16.48
CA LEU A 192 -14.20 -21.11 15.96
C LEU A 192 -14.81 -22.41 15.42
N ASN A 193 -15.77 -22.98 16.14
CA ASN A 193 -16.47 -24.19 15.69
C ASN A 193 -17.24 -23.96 14.38
N GLU A 194 -17.90 -22.81 14.24
CA GLU A 194 -18.60 -22.42 13.01
C GLU A 194 -17.63 -22.14 11.86
N LEU A 195 -16.53 -21.43 12.12
CA LEU A 195 -15.47 -21.15 11.14
C LEU A 195 -14.89 -22.46 10.58
N ILE A 196 -14.45 -23.36 11.46
CA ILE A 196 -13.89 -24.66 11.09
C ILE A 196 -14.91 -25.51 10.32
N SER A 197 -16.17 -25.51 10.78
CA SER A 197 -17.23 -26.30 10.14
C SER A 197 -17.63 -25.76 8.77
N THR A 198 -17.55 -24.45 8.56
CA THR A 198 -17.91 -23.80 7.30
C THR A 198 -16.81 -23.96 6.28
N LEU A 199 -15.55 -23.68 6.63
CA LEU A 199 -14.43 -23.72 5.70
C LEU A 199 -14.04 -25.15 5.30
N ASN A 200 -14.17 -26.13 6.18
CA ASN A 200 -13.94 -27.55 5.82
C ASN A 200 -15.04 -28.14 4.91
N LYS A 201 -16.19 -27.47 4.73
CA LYS A 201 -17.22 -27.90 3.77
C LYS A 201 -16.96 -27.38 2.36
N ILE A 202 -16.05 -26.42 2.22
CA ILE A 202 -15.66 -25.88 0.92
C ILE A 202 -14.65 -26.90 0.33
N PRO A 203 -15.00 -27.57 -0.79
CA PRO A 203 -14.17 -28.61 -1.38
C PRO A 203 -12.85 -28.10 -1.98
#